data_AF-A0A8X6IKV9-F1
#
_entry.id   AF-A0A8X6IKV9-F1
#
_cell.length_a   1.000
_cell.length_b   1.000
_cell.length_c   1.000
_cell.angle_alpha   90.00
_cell.angle_beta   90.00
_cell.angle_gamma   90.00
#
_symmetry.space_group_name_H-M   'P 1'
#
loop_
_entity.id
_entity.type
_entity.pdbx_description
1 polymer ?
#
loop_
_entity_poly.entity_id
_entity_poly.type
_entity_poly.pdbx_seq_one_letter_code
_entity_poly.pdbx_strand_id
1 'polypeptide(L)'
;MLYVKIKNGNTAKTPGKYTTEDQKKEAVAHFRLMTGYDCHGEPLNRIGVLDTNISPVFKSGIMDSDRLLDCAGLHRVAQEQGNHLGLYWEARDLMD
;
A
#
# COMPACT_ATOMS: atom_id res chain seq x y z
N MET A 1 19.25 -21.98 23.31
CA MET A 1 18.29 -21.44 24.30
C MET A 1 18.85 -20.13 24.81
N LEU A 2 18.34 -18.99 24.35
CA LEU A 2 18.82 -17.67 24.78
C LEU A 2 17.62 -16.90 25.33
N TYR A 3 17.68 -16.59 26.62
CA TYR A 3 16.63 -15.90 27.36
C TYR A 3 16.93 -14.40 27.36
N VAL A 4 15.99 -13.59 26.87
CA VAL A 4 15.98 -12.16 27.15
C VAL A 4 14.93 -11.91 28.22
N LYS A 5 15.38 -11.59 29.44
CA LYS A 5 14.51 -11.19 30.56
C LYS A 5 14.04 -9.76 30.34
N ILE A 6 12.77 -9.58 30.01
CA ILE A 6 12.10 -8.28 30.11
C ILE A 6 11.52 -8.20 31.53
N LYS A 7 11.98 -7.22 32.31
CA LYS A 7 11.48 -6.95 33.66
C LYS A 7 10.07 -6.38 33.57
N ASN A 8 9.24 -6.78 34.54
CA ASN A 8 7.86 -6.38 34.80
C ASN A 8 6.76 -7.15 34.04
N GLY A 9 6.51 -8.36 34.52
CA GLY A 9 5.26 -8.62 35.26
C GLY A 9 3.98 -8.87 34.46
N ASN A 10 3.98 -8.81 33.14
CA ASN A 10 2.91 -9.38 32.33
C ASN A 10 3.51 -10.36 31.33
N THR A 11 3.06 -11.61 31.40
CA THR A 11 3.33 -12.65 30.40
C THR A 11 2.69 -12.24 29.08
N ALA A 12 3.37 -11.35 28.34
CA ALA A 12 3.07 -11.12 26.95
C ALA A 12 3.38 -12.42 26.22
N LYS A 13 2.32 -13.17 25.87
CA LYS A 13 2.41 -14.21 24.84
C LYS A 13 2.95 -13.50 23.60
N THR A 14 4.17 -13.82 23.21
CA THR A 14 4.68 -13.47 21.88
C THR A 14 3.71 -14.06 20.87
N PRO A 15 3.05 -13.25 20.01
CA PRO A 15 2.23 -13.82 18.96
C PRO A 15 3.20 -14.51 18.00
N GLY A 16 3.07 -15.84 17.89
CA GLY A 16 3.75 -16.62 16.87
C GLY A 16 3.45 -16.02 15.50
N LYS A 17 4.48 -15.93 14.66
CA LYS A 17 4.34 -15.67 13.22
C LYS A 17 3.24 -16.56 12.65
N TYR A 18 2.18 -15.95 12.10
CA TYR A 18 1.55 -16.24 10.79
C TYR A 18 0.55 -15.11 10.51
N THR A 19 0.99 -13.99 9.95
CA THR A 19 0.05 -13.11 9.27
C THR A 19 -0.41 -13.82 7.99
N THR A 20 -1.71 -13.94 7.78
CA THR A 20 -2.26 -14.47 6.53
C THR A 20 -1.82 -13.59 5.35
N GLU A 21 -1.80 -14.12 4.13
CA GLU A 21 -1.43 -13.32 2.94
C GLU A 21 -2.32 -12.08 2.79
N ASP A 22 -3.60 -12.18 3.15
CA ASP A 22 -4.53 -11.06 3.17
C ASP A 22 -4.11 -9.95 4.13
N GLN A 23 -3.67 -10.32 5.35
CA GLN A 23 -3.17 -9.35 6.33
C GLN A 23 -1.89 -8.65 5.86
N LYS A 24 -1.05 -9.36 5.07
CA LYS A 24 0.13 -8.74 4.46
C LYS A 24 -0.28 -7.77 3.36
N LYS A 25 -1.20 -8.17 2.48
CA LYS A 25 -1.74 -7.30 1.42
C LYS A 25 -2.37 -6.04 1.99
N GLU A 26 -3.15 -6.18 3.06
CA GLU A 26 -3.77 -5.06 3.78
C GLU A 26 -2.71 -4.13 4.38
N ALA A 27 -1.73 -4.67 5.11
CA ALA A 27 -0.67 -3.87 5.70
C ALA A 27 0.17 -3.11 4.65
N VAL A 28 0.46 -3.75 3.51
CA VAL A 28 1.17 -3.11 2.40
C VAL A 28 0.36 -1.96 1.82
N ALA A 29 -0.91 -2.19 1.48
CA ALA A 29 -1.77 -1.15 0.91
C ALA A 29 -1.89 0.05 1.85
N HIS A 30 -2.14 -0.18 3.15
CA HIS A 30 -2.21 0.90 4.13
C HIS A 30 -0.91 1.67 4.26
N PHE A 31 0.23 0.98 4.38
CA PHE A 31 1.52 1.64 4.46
C PHE A 31 1.78 2.52 3.23
N ARG A 32 1.50 1.99 2.04
CA ARG A 32 1.73 2.66 0.76
C ARG A 32 0.82 3.87 0.58
N LEU A 33 -0.48 3.74 0.86
CA LEU A 33 -1.43 4.84 0.80
C LEU A 33 -1.14 5.94 1.83
N MET A 34 -0.78 5.55 3.06
CA MET A 34 -0.47 6.50 4.12
C MET A 34 0.80 7.30 3.83
N THR A 35 1.79 6.67 3.21
CA THR A 35 3.07 7.32 2.93
C THR A 35 3.08 8.03 1.57
N GLY A 36 2.24 7.60 0.62
CA GLY A 36 2.28 8.05 -0.77
C GLY A 36 3.45 7.44 -1.58
N TYR A 37 4.13 6.42 -1.03
CA TYR A 37 5.34 5.82 -1.61
C TYR A 37 5.03 4.70 -2.62
N ASP A 38 3.81 4.60 -3.15
CA ASP A 38 3.46 3.45 -3.99
C ASP A 38 3.94 3.54 -5.42
N CYS A 39 3.76 4.70 -6.04
CA CYS A 39 4.32 4.99 -7.35
C CYS A 39 5.48 5.96 -7.18
N HIS A 40 6.68 5.42 -6.98
CA HIS A 40 7.91 6.22 -7.07
C HIS A 40 8.25 6.63 -8.50
N GLY A 41 7.26 6.98 -9.32
CA GLY A 41 7.47 7.42 -10.69
C GLY A 41 8.54 8.51 -10.74
N GLU A 42 8.43 9.51 -9.86
CA GLU A 42 9.36 10.64 -9.87
C GLU A 42 10.78 10.29 -9.38
N PRO A 43 11.00 9.65 -8.20
CA PRO A 43 12.34 9.23 -7.83
C PRO A 43 12.98 8.24 -8.82
N LEU A 44 12.21 7.28 -9.34
CA LEU A 44 12.71 6.27 -10.28
C LEU A 44 13.02 6.86 -11.65
N ASN A 45 12.20 7.81 -12.13
CA ASN A 45 12.51 8.56 -13.34
C ASN A 45 13.76 9.42 -13.16
N ARG A 46 13.92 10.07 -12.00
CA ARG A 46 15.11 10.89 -11.69
C ARG A 46 16.41 10.09 -11.74
N ILE A 47 16.38 8.81 -11.36
CA ILE A 47 17.55 7.91 -11.45
C ILE A 47 17.62 7.13 -12.76
N GLY A 48 16.74 7.41 -13.73
CA GLY A 48 16.75 6.79 -15.05
C GLY A 48 16.26 5.33 -15.09
N VAL A 49 15.54 4.88 -14.06
CA VAL A 49 14.94 3.53 -14.03
C VAL A 49 13.60 3.50 -14.78
N LEU A 50 12.82 4.57 -14.73
CA LEU A 50 11.59 4.73 -15.50
C LEU A 50 11.75 5.85 -16.52
N ASP A 51 11.23 5.64 -17.74
CA ASP A 51 11.23 6.67 -18.80
C ASP A 51 10.28 7.83 -18.46
N THR A 52 9.27 7.60 -17.64
CA THR A 52 8.29 8.60 -17.20
C THR A 52 8.01 8.49 -15.71
N ASN A 53 7.71 9.63 -15.09
CA ASN A 53 7.24 9.69 -13.71
C ASN A 53 5.71 9.61 -13.60
N ILE A 54 5.00 9.49 -14.71
CA ILE A 54 3.54 9.50 -14.78
C ILE A 54 3.01 8.07 -14.67
N SER A 55 2.17 7.79 -13.67
CA SER A 55 1.41 6.53 -13.60
C SER A 55 0.42 6.44 -14.76
N PRO A 56 0.33 5.28 -15.46
CA PRO A 56 -0.64 5.08 -16.54
C PRO A 56 -2.09 5.19 -16.06
N VAL A 57 -2.35 4.93 -14.77
CA VAL A 57 -3.69 4.96 -14.17
C VAL A 57 -4.09 6.37 -13.74
N PHE A 58 -3.22 7.08 -13.02
CA PHE A 58 -3.57 8.36 -12.39
C PHE A 58 -3.14 9.60 -13.18
N LYS A 59 -2.59 9.43 -14.38
CA LYS A 59 -2.03 10.52 -15.22
C LYS A 59 -1.09 11.45 -14.43
N SER A 60 -0.46 10.90 -13.40
CA SER A 60 0.36 11.61 -12.43
C SER A 60 1.23 10.62 -11.67
N GLY A 61 2.29 11.09 -11.04
CA GLY A 61 3.25 10.23 -10.34
C GLY A 61 2.91 9.87 -8.91
N ILE A 62 1.69 10.14 -8.43
CA ILE A 62 1.29 9.92 -7.02
C ILE A 62 -0.06 9.21 -6.95
N MET A 63 -0.07 8.09 -6.22
CA MET A 63 -1.22 7.27 -5.89
C MET A 63 -1.46 7.41 -4.38
N ASP A 64 -2.36 8.30 -4.04
CA ASP A 64 -2.82 8.54 -2.68
C ASP A 64 -4.29 8.13 -2.53
N SER A 65 -4.77 8.15 -1.29
CA SER A 65 -6.13 7.74 -0.93
C SER A 65 -7.19 8.54 -1.70
N ASP A 66 -7.01 9.86 -1.79
CA ASP A 66 -7.97 10.77 -2.42
C ASP A 66 -8.09 10.49 -3.92
N ARG A 67 -6.95 10.26 -4.58
CA ARG A 67 -6.92 9.95 -6.01
C ARG A 67 -7.52 8.60 -6.36
N LEU A 68 -7.48 7.62 -5.46
CA LEU A 68 -8.22 6.37 -5.66
C LEU A 68 -9.73 6.61 -5.76
N LEU A 69 -10.25 7.55 -4.98
CA LEU A 69 -11.68 7.88 -4.95
C LEU A 69 -12.13 8.66 -6.20
N ASP A 70 -11.23 9.45 -6.80
CA ASP A 70 -11.54 10.30 -7.95
C ASP A 70 -11.05 9.72 -9.30
N CYS A 71 -10.42 8.55 -9.31
CA CYS A 71 -9.88 7.96 -10.53
C CYS A 71 -10.98 7.34 -11.42
N ALA A 72 -11.23 7.95 -12.57
CA ALA A 72 -12.23 7.46 -13.53
C ALA A 72 -11.96 6.04 -14.09
N GLY A 73 -10.74 5.52 -13.90
CA GLY A 73 -10.35 4.18 -14.34
C GLY A 73 -10.61 3.07 -13.32
N LEU A 74 -11.09 3.39 -12.11
CA LEU A 74 -11.34 2.41 -11.04
C LEU A 74 -12.83 2.19 -10.78
N HIS A 75 -13.14 1.15 -10.01
CA HIS A 75 -14.51 0.72 -9.78
C HIS A 75 -15.33 1.74 -8.97
N ARG A 76 -16.32 2.37 -9.60
CA ARG A 76 -17.10 3.46 -9.00
C ARG A 76 -17.84 3.08 -7.71
N VAL A 77 -18.37 1.87 -7.62
CA VAL A 77 -19.05 1.40 -6.41
C VAL A 77 -18.07 1.27 -5.23
N ALA A 78 -16.82 0.87 -5.48
CA ALA A 78 -15.81 0.78 -4.43
C ALA A 78 -15.34 2.18 -3.98
N GLN A 79 -15.34 3.17 -4.88
CA GLN A 79 -15.10 4.59 -4.56
C GLN A 79 -16.19 5.16 -3.67
N GLU A 80 -17.46 4.94 -4.02
CA GLU A 80 -18.61 5.39 -3.23
C GLU A 80 -18.64 4.77 -1.82
N GLN A 81 -18.11 3.55 -1.67
CA GLN A 81 -17.99 2.85 -0.39
C GLN A 81 -16.74 3.25 0.42
N GLY A 82 -15.83 4.06 -0.15
CA GLY A 82 -14.55 4.37 0.49
C GLY A 82 -13.65 3.15 0.67
N ASN A 83 -13.77 2.14 -0.19
CA ASN A 83 -12.98 0.91 -0.12
C ASN A 83 -11.58 1.11 -0.71
N HIS A 84 -10.74 1.85 0.01
CA HIS A 84 -9.37 2.17 -0.40
C HIS A 84 -8.50 0.94 -0.65
N LEU A 85 -8.68 -0.13 0.13
CA LEU A 85 -7.90 -1.37 -0.02
C LEU A 85 -8.21 -2.07 -1.34
N GLY A 86 -9.50 -2.20 -1.68
CA GLY A 86 -9.92 -2.78 -2.95
C GLY A 86 -9.44 -1.95 -4.14
N LEU A 87 -9.65 -0.63 -4.06
CA LEU A 87 -9.23 0.31 -5.11
C LEU A 87 -7.72 0.33 -5.32
N TYR A 88 -6.93 0.20 -4.24
CA TYR A 88 -5.47 0.12 -4.32
C TYR A 88 -5.01 -1.10 -5.10
N TRP A 89 -5.55 -2.28 -4.78
CA TRP A 89 -5.16 -3.51 -5.48
C TRP A 89 -5.68 -3.55 -6.91
N GLU A 90 -6.88 -3.02 -7.17
CA GLU A 90 -7.38 -2.81 -8.54
C GLU A 90 -6.45 -1.91 -9.35
N ALA A 91 -6.01 -0.78 -8.77
CA ALA A 91 -5.06 0.11 -9.41
C ALA A 91 -3.71 -0.55 -9.67
N ARG A 92 -3.25 -1.45 -8.78
CA ARG A 92 -2.04 -2.26 -8.98
C ARG A 92 -2.18 -3.22 -10.15
N ASP A 93 -3.30 -3.94 -10.23
CA ASP A 93 -3.56 -4.90 -11.31
C ASP A 93 -3.63 -4.23 -12.69
N LEU A 94 -3.93 -2.93 -12.76
CA LEU A 94 -3.92 -2.13 -14.00
C LEU A 94 -2.53 -1.62 -14.41
N MET A 95 -1.52 -1.71 -13.53
CA MET A 95 -0.16 -1.22 -13.79
C MET A 95 0.85 -2.33 -14.11
N ASP A 96 0.57 -3.57 -13.71
CA ASP A 96 1.39 -4.76 -14.00
C ASP A 96 1.07 -5.35 -15.40
#